data_AF-A0A0C2YTC2-F1
#
_entry.id   AF-A0A0C2YTC2-F1
#
_cell.length_a   1.000
_cell.length_b   1.000
_cell.length_c   1.000
_cell.angle_alpha   90.00
_cell.angle_beta   90.00
_cell.angle_gamma   90.00
#
_symmetry.space_group_name_H-M   'P 1'
#
loop_
_entity.id
_entity.type
_entity.pdbx_description
1 polymer ?
#
loop_
_entity_poly.entity_id
_entity_poly.type
_entity_poly.pdbx_seq_one_letter_code
_entity_poly.pdbx_strand_id
1 'polypeptide(L)'
;MSESAILSPSNRQIYIMEASCPHLGADLSHAEIEECETGVVAVCPWHRYDFDLRTGKSETGLKACTYSVEVRLDPKDGLEKVFMEAPEGGSDWRVVELRPVSEEFADPPPPVSANISSPEDSQSQPHELQEEEPVVPETNAPTTLMQWAVLILNTPNPMLKVERTRHAVHLFRTGKLVSIGHKSPNAPKPPDVPSREASFSKNTVDPAKVKSRKNRAVMLHALANIEQWAIDLAWDIMARFGPSHPNLPPAFFSDFTKMALDESKHFSLLTSRLAAISPSTPYGSMPVHASLWESATVTSKSLRSRLAIIHLVHEARGLDVNPATIERFRKAGDTDTVKIMEVIHADEVTHVTSGHRWFTWVCAEVGTSDPISAFREEVKKGWRGDVKGPFNVEDREKAGLTPQFYEGLRGEMGLVNVDRSKDGEGAEHRAERSTNGLASVQVEYDGQR
;
A
#
# COMPACT_ATOMS: atom_id res chain seq x y z
N MET A 1 -7.59 8.65 13.75
CA MET A 1 -6.47 9.61 13.67
C MET A 1 -5.21 8.85 14.00
N SER A 2 -4.09 9.16 13.35
CA SER A 2 -2.79 8.56 13.65
C SER A 2 -2.04 9.48 14.62
N GLU A 3 -1.53 8.93 15.70
CA GLU A 3 -0.83 9.66 16.78
C GLU A 3 0.59 9.08 16.94
N SER A 4 1.55 9.91 17.32
CA SER A 4 2.96 9.50 17.51
C SER A 4 3.45 9.84 18.92
N ALA A 5 4.28 8.97 19.50
CA ALA A 5 4.88 9.14 20.82
C ALA A 5 6.38 9.46 20.70
N ILE A 6 6.85 10.50 21.39
CA ILE A 6 8.23 11.00 21.28
C ILE A 6 8.92 10.91 22.66
N LEU A 7 10.17 10.43 22.69
CA LEU A 7 10.98 10.18 23.91
C LEU A 7 12.17 11.17 24.00
N SER A 8 12.35 11.86 25.13
CA SER A 8 13.58 12.63 25.46
C SER A 8 14.54 11.82 26.36
N PRO A 9 15.88 11.86 26.15
CA PRO A 9 16.83 10.94 26.80
C PRO A 9 17.17 11.24 28.27
N SER A 10 16.88 12.44 28.79
CA SER A 10 17.40 12.91 30.09
C SER A 10 16.35 13.03 31.21
N ASN A 11 15.07 12.88 30.87
CA ASN A 11 13.94 12.65 31.77
C ASN A 11 12.89 11.98 30.90
N ARG A 12 12.33 10.84 31.33
CA ARG A 12 11.44 10.00 30.51
C ARG A 12 10.06 10.64 30.34
N GLN A 13 10.02 11.81 29.72
CA GLN A 13 8.83 12.58 29.41
C GLN A 13 8.31 12.11 28.06
N ILE A 14 7.07 11.66 28.04
CA ILE A 14 6.35 11.26 26.82
C ILE A 14 5.46 12.44 26.41
N TYR A 15 5.47 12.73 25.12
CA TYR A 15 4.54 13.67 24.47
C TYR A 15 3.74 12.91 23.42
N ILE A 16 2.47 13.28 23.27
CA ILE A 16 1.59 12.78 22.21
C ILE A 16 1.03 13.98 21.48
N MET A 17 1.18 13.97 20.16
CA MET A 17 0.63 14.98 19.27
C MET A 17 0.09 14.35 17.99
N GLU A 18 -0.73 15.09 17.28
CA GLU A 18 -1.21 14.72 15.95
C GLU A 18 -0.03 14.54 14.97
N ALA A 19 -0.02 13.43 14.23
CA ALA A 19 1.05 13.15 13.26
C ALA A 19 0.95 13.99 11.97
N SER A 20 -0.14 14.74 11.78
CA SER A 20 -0.35 15.64 10.64
C SER A 20 -0.09 17.08 11.02
N CYS A 21 0.79 17.75 10.27
CA CYS A 21 1.08 19.16 10.46
C CYS A 21 -0.16 20.03 10.17
N PRO A 22 -0.60 20.90 11.09
CA PRO A 22 -1.82 21.71 10.92
C PRO A 22 -1.74 22.73 9.78
N HIS A 23 -0.57 22.97 9.20
CA HIS A 23 -0.40 23.83 8.02
C HIS A 23 -0.99 23.20 6.74
N LEU A 24 -0.42 22.07 6.31
CA LEU A 24 -0.76 21.42 5.04
C LEU A 24 -0.83 19.88 5.17
N GLY A 25 -0.90 19.35 6.39
CA GLY A 25 -0.99 17.92 6.65
C GLY A 25 0.28 17.13 6.33
N ALA A 26 1.45 17.77 6.27
CA ALA A 26 2.72 17.05 6.17
C ALA A 26 2.93 16.16 7.41
N ASP A 27 3.47 14.96 7.21
CA ASP A 27 3.75 14.02 8.29
C ASP A 27 4.82 14.59 9.26
N LEU A 28 4.48 14.57 10.55
CA LEU A 28 5.31 15.00 11.67
C LEU A 28 5.97 13.83 12.41
N SER A 29 5.72 12.57 12.02
CA SER A 29 6.33 11.42 12.70
C SER A 29 7.87 11.38 12.59
N HIS A 30 8.44 12.13 11.64
CA HIS A 30 9.89 12.33 11.45
C HIS A 30 10.33 13.77 11.72
N ALA A 31 9.54 14.53 12.48
CA ALA A 31 9.90 15.89 12.88
C ALA A 31 11.21 15.89 13.69
N GLU A 32 12.06 16.87 13.43
CA GLU A 32 13.22 17.12 14.26
C GLU A 32 12.74 17.68 15.61
N ILE A 33 13.31 17.18 16.70
CA ILE A 33 12.95 17.61 18.05
C ILE A 33 14.02 18.56 18.54
N GLU A 34 13.62 19.81 18.73
CA GLU A 34 14.51 20.88 19.19
C GLU A 34 14.13 21.30 20.62
N GLU A 35 15.13 21.48 21.48
CA GLU A 35 14.96 22.06 22.81
C GLU A 35 15.18 23.57 22.74
N CYS A 36 14.12 24.35 22.98
CA CYS A 36 14.14 25.80 22.99
C CYS A 36 14.01 26.34 24.43
N GLU A 37 14.26 27.64 24.63
CA GLU A 37 14.12 28.28 25.95
C GLU A 37 12.71 28.15 26.54
N THR A 38 11.69 28.05 25.70
CA THR A 38 10.27 28.01 26.08
C THR A 38 9.70 26.60 26.24
N GLY A 39 10.41 25.57 25.77
CA GLY A 39 9.90 24.20 25.75
C GLY A 39 10.58 23.32 24.70
N VAL A 40 10.05 22.11 24.55
CA VAL A 40 10.48 21.16 23.51
C VAL A 40 9.51 21.27 22.35
N VAL A 41 10.03 21.48 21.14
CA VAL A 41 9.22 21.68 19.93
C VAL A 41 9.50 20.58 18.90
N ALA A 42 8.47 20.17 18.18
CA ALA A 42 8.61 19.39 16.95
C ALA A 42 8.65 20.33 15.75
N VAL A 43 9.70 20.23 14.94
CA VAL A 43 9.89 21.06 13.75
C VAL A 43 9.46 20.28 12.51
N CYS A 44 8.45 20.81 11.81
CA CYS A 44 7.93 20.22 10.58
C CYS A 44 9.04 20.12 9.52
N PRO A 45 9.33 18.92 8.97
CA PRO A 45 10.43 18.74 8.01
C PRO A 45 10.30 19.56 6.73
N TRP A 46 9.06 19.86 6.32
CA TRP A 46 8.76 20.49 5.02
C TRP A 46 8.78 22.01 5.06
N HIS A 47 8.22 22.58 6.12
CA HIS A 47 7.94 24.01 6.19
C HIS A 47 8.64 24.67 7.37
N ARG A 48 9.38 23.90 8.19
CA ARG A 48 10.10 24.34 9.38
C ARG A 48 9.24 25.08 10.42
N TYR A 49 7.93 24.88 10.40
CA TYR A 49 7.05 25.31 11.49
C TYR A 49 7.33 24.48 12.73
N ASP A 50 7.59 25.17 13.83
CA ASP A 50 7.75 24.63 15.18
C ASP A 50 6.39 24.37 15.81
N PHE A 51 6.26 23.29 16.58
CA PHE A 51 5.07 23.01 17.37
C PHE A 51 5.50 22.58 18.76
N ASP A 52 5.19 23.39 19.77
CA ASP A 52 5.45 23.04 21.17
C ASP A 52 4.75 21.72 21.52
N LEU A 53 5.52 20.73 21.98
CA LEU A 53 5.02 19.37 22.20
C LEU A 53 4.00 19.26 23.33
N ARG A 54 3.89 20.29 24.19
CA ARG A 54 2.93 20.32 25.30
C ARG A 54 1.63 21.01 24.91
N THR A 55 1.73 22.15 24.23
CA THR A 55 0.61 23.06 23.96
C THR A 55 0.13 23.03 22.51
N GLY A 56 0.95 22.46 21.61
CA GLY A 56 0.75 22.40 20.18
C GLY A 56 0.95 23.73 19.46
N LYS A 57 1.24 24.82 20.18
CA LYS A 57 1.36 26.16 19.59
C LYS A 57 2.67 26.28 18.80
N SER A 58 2.57 26.92 17.64
CA SER A 58 3.70 27.40 16.86
C SER A 58 3.90 28.89 17.08
N GLU A 59 5.14 29.38 16.97
CA GLU A 59 5.43 30.82 16.87
C GLU A 59 4.69 31.51 15.72
N THR A 60 4.30 30.76 14.70
CA THR A 60 3.58 31.26 13.51
C THR A 60 2.07 31.41 13.73
N GLY A 61 1.57 31.07 14.92
CA GLY A 61 0.14 31.13 15.27
C GLY A 61 -0.66 29.88 14.87
N LEU A 62 -0.03 28.91 14.22
CA LEU A 62 -0.61 27.58 14.01
C LEU A 62 -0.72 26.81 15.35
N LYS A 63 -1.62 25.83 15.40
CA LYS A 63 -1.78 24.95 16.57
C LYS A 63 -2.00 23.51 16.13
N ALA A 64 -1.11 22.61 16.54
CA ALA A 64 -1.28 21.16 16.42
C ALA A 64 -2.10 20.63 17.60
N CYS A 65 -2.82 19.53 17.43
CA CYS A 65 -3.44 18.84 18.57
C CYS A 65 -2.34 18.19 19.41
N THR A 66 -2.28 18.53 20.68
CA THR A 66 -1.46 17.84 21.69
C THR A 66 -2.37 17.24 22.75
N TYR A 67 -1.92 16.14 23.34
CA TYR A 67 -2.69 15.41 24.32
C TYR A 67 -1.93 15.33 25.63
N SER A 68 -2.63 15.56 26.74
CA SER A 68 -2.05 15.37 28.07
C SER A 68 -1.69 13.90 28.25
N VAL A 69 -0.43 13.64 28.62
CA VAL A 69 0.09 12.30 28.84
C VAL A 69 0.50 12.13 30.29
N GLU A 70 0.03 11.06 30.91
CA GLU A 70 0.48 10.65 32.23
C GLU A 70 1.02 9.22 32.19
N VAL A 71 2.25 9.04 32.66
CA VAL A 71 2.80 7.70 32.88
C VAL A 71 2.48 7.32 34.31
N ARG A 72 1.63 6.31 34.50
CA ARG A 72 1.23 5.82 35.82
C ARG A 72 1.63 4.36 35.96
N LEU A 73 2.12 3.97 37.13
CA LEU A 73 2.29 2.57 37.50
C LEU A 73 0.91 1.93 37.69
N ASP A 74 0.61 0.89 36.93
CA ASP A 74 -0.61 0.12 37.14
C ASP A 74 -0.46 -0.71 38.42
N PRO A 75 -1.33 -0.51 39.42
CA PRO A 75 -1.23 -1.19 40.70
C PRO A 75 -1.48 -2.71 40.63
N LYS A 76 -2.01 -3.23 39.51
CA LYS A 76 -2.32 -4.66 39.35
C LYS A 76 -1.14 -5.49 38.86
N ASP A 77 -0.38 -4.96 37.90
CA ASP A 77 0.72 -5.67 37.24
C ASP A 77 2.09 -5.02 37.49
N GLY A 78 2.13 -3.83 38.09
CA GLY A 78 3.36 -3.10 38.39
C GLY A 78 4.04 -2.51 37.15
N LEU A 79 3.36 -2.46 36.00
CA LEU A 79 3.89 -1.91 34.76
C LEU A 79 3.56 -0.43 34.62
N GLU A 80 4.48 0.34 34.06
CA GLU A 80 4.21 1.72 33.63
C GLU A 80 3.24 1.71 32.44
N LYS A 81 2.09 2.38 32.58
CA LYS A 81 1.10 2.57 31.52
C LYS A 81 1.01 4.04 31.16
N VAL A 82 0.94 4.29 29.86
CA VAL A 82 0.77 5.62 29.28
C VAL A 82 -0.72 5.89 29.18
N PHE A 83 -1.19 6.90 29.92
CA PHE A 83 -2.55 7.41 29.86
C PHE A 83 -2.58 8.67 29.01
N MET A 84 -3.50 8.71 28.05
CA MET A 84 -3.76 9.86 27.19
C MET A 84 -5.13 10.43 27.50
N GLU A 85 -5.24 11.74 27.66
CA GLU A 85 -6.52 12.42 27.78
C GLU A 85 -7.27 12.42 26.44
N ALA A 86 -8.59 12.19 26.47
CA ALA A 86 -9.41 12.25 25.28
C ALA A 86 -9.45 13.69 24.69
N PRO A 87 -9.58 13.85 23.36
CA PRO A 87 -9.67 15.19 22.76
C PRO A 87 -10.80 16.03 23.35
N GLU A 88 -10.52 17.31 23.59
CA GLU A 88 -11.47 18.25 24.20
C GLU A 88 -12.75 18.39 23.34
N GLY A 89 -13.92 18.14 23.94
CA GLY A 89 -15.24 18.26 23.28
C GLY A 89 -15.72 17.04 22.51
N GLY A 90 -14.98 15.93 22.47
CA GLY A 90 -15.46 14.70 21.86
C GLY A 90 -16.10 13.73 22.86
N SER A 91 -17.30 13.24 22.55
CA SER A 91 -17.93 12.12 23.24
C SER A 91 -17.63 10.80 22.50
N ASP A 92 -17.77 9.67 23.21
CA ASP A 92 -17.81 8.33 22.60
C ASP A 92 -16.53 7.87 21.88
N TRP A 93 -15.36 8.41 22.26
CA TRP A 93 -14.08 7.87 21.80
C TRP A 93 -13.82 6.48 22.39
N ARG A 94 -13.47 5.55 21.52
CA ARG A 94 -12.98 4.22 21.90
C ARG A 94 -11.61 4.01 21.28
N VAL A 95 -10.62 3.70 22.12
CA VAL A 95 -9.34 3.17 21.63
C VAL A 95 -9.63 1.83 20.97
N VAL A 96 -9.50 1.79 19.64
CA VAL A 96 -9.75 0.59 18.85
C VAL A 96 -8.61 -0.39 19.03
N GLU A 97 -7.37 0.09 18.97
CA GLU A 97 -6.17 -0.71 19.11
C GLU A 97 -4.93 0.17 19.40
N LEU A 98 -3.97 -0.35 20.17
CA LEU A 98 -2.63 0.20 20.30
C LEU A 98 -1.64 -0.91 19.91
N ARG A 99 -0.83 -0.69 18.87
CA ARG A 99 0.09 -1.70 18.36
C ARG A 99 1.42 -1.09 17.92
N PRO A 100 2.57 -1.75 18.20
CA PRO A 100 3.83 -1.40 17.56
C PRO A 100 3.79 -1.75 16.07
N VAL A 101 4.11 -0.78 15.21
CA VAL A 101 4.24 -0.99 13.76
C VAL A 101 5.74 -1.06 13.45
N SER A 102 6.20 -2.19 12.92
CA SER A 102 7.61 -2.33 12.52
C SER A 102 7.85 -1.62 11.19
N GLU A 103 8.85 -0.74 11.16
CA GLU A 103 9.39 -0.13 9.93
C GLU A 103 10.59 -0.94 9.36
N GLU A 104 10.94 -2.08 9.97
CA GLU A 104 12.10 -2.89 9.57
C GLU A 104 11.86 -3.65 8.26
N PHE A 105 12.88 -3.69 7.41
CA PHE A 105 12.90 -4.47 6.17
C PHE A 105 13.63 -5.80 6.41
N ALA A 106 13.53 -6.73 5.46
CA ALA A 106 14.40 -7.91 5.46
C ALA A 106 15.85 -7.48 5.18
N ASP A 107 16.65 -7.26 6.23
CA ASP A 107 18.07 -6.95 6.12
C ASP A 107 18.95 -8.20 6.32
N PRO A 108 20.02 -8.40 5.52
CA PRO A 108 20.28 -7.76 4.23
C PRO A 108 19.39 -8.38 3.11
N PRO A 109 19.14 -7.65 2.00
CA PRO A 109 18.43 -8.19 0.85
C PRO A 109 19.11 -9.46 0.32
N PRO A 110 18.35 -10.47 -0.15
CA PRO A 110 18.93 -11.74 -0.55
C PRO A 110 19.90 -11.53 -1.73
N PRO A 111 21.15 -12.04 -1.66
CA PRO A 111 22.04 -12.00 -2.80
C PRO A 111 21.47 -12.87 -3.92
N VAL A 112 21.50 -12.34 -5.15
CA VAL A 112 21.20 -13.12 -6.35
C VAL A 112 22.31 -14.16 -6.51
N SER A 113 22.02 -15.40 -6.11
CA SER A 113 22.97 -16.50 -6.27
C SER A 113 23.04 -16.90 -7.75
N ALA A 114 23.84 -16.18 -8.52
CA ALA A 114 24.34 -16.64 -9.81
C ALA A 114 25.39 -17.72 -9.54
N ASN A 115 24.96 -18.95 -9.25
CA ASN A 115 25.82 -20.14 -9.33
C ASN A 115 24.95 -21.41 -9.36
N ILE A 116 24.33 -21.67 -10.52
CA ILE A 116 23.99 -23.05 -10.90
C ILE A 116 25.22 -23.59 -11.61
N SER A 117 26.05 -24.31 -10.87
CA SER A 117 27.06 -25.19 -11.45
C SER A 117 26.35 -26.39 -12.07
N SER A 118 26.23 -26.42 -13.39
CA SER A 118 25.94 -27.64 -14.16
C SER A 118 27.25 -28.10 -14.84
N PRO A 119 27.54 -29.41 -14.88
CA PRO A 119 28.78 -29.91 -15.47
C PRO A 119 28.69 -29.88 -17.01
N GLU A 120 29.75 -29.32 -17.59
CA GLU A 120 30.29 -29.56 -18.94
C GLU A 120 29.29 -29.71 -20.11
N ASP A 121 29.09 -28.62 -20.86
CA ASP A 121 29.33 -28.66 -22.31
C ASP A 121 29.44 -27.26 -22.95
N SER A 122 30.68 -26.92 -23.33
CA SER A 122 31.15 -26.13 -24.47
C SER A 122 30.18 -25.13 -25.18
N GLN A 123 30.35 -23.83 -24.88
CA GLN A 123 30.46 -22.66 -25.80
C GLN A 123 30.02 -21.38 -25.08
N SER A 124 30.92 -20.78 -24.30
CA SER A 124 30.69 -19.51 -23.60
C SER A 124 30.88 -18.31 -24.55
N GLN A 125 29.78 -17.64 -24.89
CA GLN A 125 29.82 -16.21 -25.21
C GLN A 125 30.13 -15.42 -23.91
N PRO A 126 30.79 -14.26 -23.99
CA PRO A 126 31.08 -13.47 -22.80
C PRO A 126 29.76 -12.95 -22.22
N HIS A 127 29.44 -13.35 -21.00
CA HIS A 127 28.42 -12.70 -20.19
C HIS A 127 28.84 -11.24 -20.00
N GLU A 128 28.14 -10.30 -20.63
CA GLU A 128 28.25 -8.88 -20.30
C GLU A 128 27.90 -8.71 -18.81
N LEU A 129 28.87 -8.20 -18.04
CA LEU A 129 28.63 -7.71 -16.69
C LEU A 129 27.67 -6.53 -16.82
N GLN A 130 26.38 -6.73 -16.53
CA GLN A 130 25.44 -5.63 -16.40
C GLN A 130 25.92 -4.75 -15.24
N GLU A 131 26.38 -3.54 -15.54
CA GLU A 131 26.67 -2.54 -14.51
C GLU A 131 25.40 -2.29 -13.69
N GLU A 132 25.47 -2.48 -12.38
CA GLU A 132 24.36 -2.22 -11.47
C GLU A 132 24.04 -0.73 -11.47
N GLU A 133 22.83 -0.38 -11.93
CA GLU A 133 22.36 1.00 -11.98
C GLU A 133 22.24 1.56 -10.54
N PRO A 134 22.80 2.75 -10.25
CA PRO A 134 22.77 3.29 -8.91
C PRO A 134 21.34 3.71 -8.49
N VAL A 135 21.07 3.64 -7.18
CA VAL A 135 19.78 4.06 -6.58
C VAL A 135 19.43 5.49 -7.01
N VAL A 136 20.39 6.41 -6.92
CA VAL A 136 20.29 7.77 -7.46
C VAL A 136 21.00 7.80 -8.81
N PRO A 137 20.30 8.13 -9.91
CA PRO A 137 20.94 8.25 -11.22
C PRO A 137 22.04 9.31 -11.21
N GLU A 138 23.18 9.01 -11.85
CA GLU A 138 24.32 9.93 -11.94
C GLU A 138 23.99 11.19 -12.75
N THR A 139 23.12 11.03 -13.76
CA THR A 139 22.62 12.13 -14.58
C THR A 139 21.13 12.34 -14.35
N ASN A 140 20.69 13.59 -14.27
CA ASN A 140 19.28 13.96 -14.06
C ASN A 140 18.66 13.38 -12.77
N ALA A 141 19.42 13.42 -11.68
CA ALA A 141 18.94 13.01 -10.36
C ALA A 141 17.60 13.70 -10.01
N PRO A 142 16.55 12.95 -9.60
CA PRO A 142 15.26 13.54 -9.25
C PRO A 142 15.35 14.48 -8.05
N THR A 143 14.76 15.66 -8.17
CA THR A 143 14.72 16.67 -7.09
C THR A 143 13.33 16.86 -6.48
N THR A 144 12.30 16.27 -7.10
CA THR A 144 10.90 16.35 -6.66
C THR A 144 10.29 14.96 -6.49
N LEU A 145 9.21 14.86 -5.71
CA LEU A 145 8.52 13.58 -5.51
C LEU A 145 7.97 13.02 -6.82
N MET A 146 7.41 13.86 -7.71
CA MET A 146 6.90 13.39 -9.01
C MET A 146 8.01 12.82 -9.90
N GLN A 147 9.21 13.41 -9.90
CA GLN A 147 10.34 12.86 -10.66
C GLN A 147 10.79 11.51 -10.10
N TRP A 148 10.83 11.37 -8.77
CA TRP A 148 11.10 10.08 -8.12
C TRP A 148 10.05 9.04 -8.49
N ALA A 149 8.77 9.39 -8.40
CA ALA A 149 7.66 8.50 -8.75
C ALA A 149 7.81 7.97 -10.19
N VAL A 150 8.09 8.86 -11.16
CA VAL A 150 8.27 8.48 -12.57
C VAL A 150 9.53 7.65 -12.79
N LEU A 151 10.64 7.94 -12.11
CA LEU A 151 11.84 7.10 -12.15
C LEU A 151 11.55 5.68 -11.64
N ILE A 152 10.86 5.56 -10.50
CA ILE A 152 10.52 4.29 -9.87
C ILE A 152 9.61 3.46 -10.77
N LEU A 153 8.57 4.07 -11.37
CA LEU A 153 7.68 3.40 -12.32
C LEU A 153 8.40 2.93 -13.60
N ASN A 154 9.49 3.61 -14.00
CA ASN A 154 10.35 3.20 -15.11
C ASN A 154 11.50 2.27 -14.70
N THR A 155 11.62 1.91 -13.41
CA THR A 155 12.66 0.99 -12.93
C THR A 155 12.22 -0.46 -13.15
N PRO A 156 12.86 -1.24 -14.04
CA PRO A 156 12.43 -2.60 -14.35
C PRO A 156 12.81 -3.61 -13.26
N ASN A 157 13.97 -3.42 -12.63
CA ASN A 157 14.49 -4.31 -11.61
C ASN A 157 13.70 -4.15 -10.29
N PRO A 158 13.14 -5.23 -9.74
CA PRO A 158 12.25 -5.16 -8.58
C PRO A 158 12.96 -4.75 -7.29
N MET A 159 14.23 -5.09 -7.12
CA MET A 159 15.02 -4.73 -5.93
C MET A 159 15.47 -3.28 -5.98
N LEU A 160 15.99 -2.82 -7.12
CA LEU A 160 16.32 -1.40 -7.33
C LEU A 160 15.09 -0.51 -7.16
N LYS A 161 13.90 -1.01 -7.55
CA LYS A 161 12.62 -0.31 -7.30
C LYS A 161 12.33 -0.15 -5.81
N VAL A 162 12.57 -1.18 -5.00
CA VAL A 162 12.47 -1.12 -3.53
C VAL A 162 13.45 -0.11 -2.96
N GLU A 163 14.71 -0.16 -3.39
CA GLU A 163 15.76 0.75 -2.90
C GLU A 163 15.46 2.21 -3.25
N ARG A 164 15.03 2.47 -4.48
CA ARG A 164 14.58 3.80 -4.92
C ARG A 164 13.36 4.28 -4.16
N THR A 165 12.41 3.39 -3.87
CA THR A 165 11.25 3.71 -3.03
C THR A 165 11.68 4.12 -1.62
N ARG A 166 12.51 3.31 -0.96
CA ARG A 166 13.09 3.63 0.37
C ARG A 166 13.80 4.99 0.35
N HIS A 167 14.63 5.23 -0.65
CA HIS A 167 15.40 6.46 -0.79
C HIS A 167 14.49 7.68 -1.01
N ALA A 168 13.55 7.61 -1.96
CA ALA A 168 12.62 8.69 -2.25
C ALA A 168 11.73 9.03 -1.04
N VAL A 169 11.23 8.01 -0.33
CA VAL A 169 10.42 8.20 0.89
C VAL A 169 11.25 8.83 2.01
N HIS A 170 12.51 8.43 2.20
CA HIS A 170 13.41 9.07 3.16
C HIS A 170 13.61 10.56 2.84
N LEU A 171 13.93 10.89 1.58
CA LEU A 171 14.10 12.29 1.16
C LEU A 171 12.80 13.10 1.34
N PHE A 172 11.65 12.49 1.06
CA PHE A 172 10.34 13.10 1.27
C PHE A 172 10.07 13.37 2.76
N ARG A 173 10.13 12.34 3.62
CA ARG A 173 9.84 12.47 5.07
C ARG A 173 10.78 13.46 5.76
N THR A 174 12.03 13.55 5.32
CA THR A 174 13.05 14.46 5.89
C THR A 174 13.09 15.84 5.24
N GLY A 175 12.19 16.17 4.30
CA GLY A 175 12.15 17.49 3.66
C GLY A 175 13.35 17.80 2.76
N LYS A 176 14.13 16.79 2.35
CA LYS A 176 15.31 16.96 1.47
C LYS A 176 14.95 17.10 -0.01
N LEU A 177 13.69 16.81 -0.39
CA LEU A 177 13.19 17.10 -1.73
C LEU A 177 12.84 18.59 -1.87
N VAL A 178 13.08 19.16 -3.04
CA VAL A 178 12.79 20.57 -3.33
C VAL A 178 11.30 20.87 -3.20
N SER A 179 10.45 19.93 -3.64
CA SER A 179 8.99 19.99 -3.48
C SER A 179 8.36 18.65 -3.84
N ILE A 180 7.04 18.56 -3.67
CA ILE A 180 6.25 17.45 -4.22
C ILE A 180 6.31 17.45 -5.77
N GLY A 181 6.29 18.63 -6.41
CA GLY A 181 6.38 18.78 -7.86
C GLY A 181 5.06 18.62 -8.63
N HIS A 182 3.95 18.23 -7.97
CA HIS A 182 2.67 17.98 -8.64
C HIS A 182 2.03 19.23 -9.26
N LYS A 183 2.27 20.42 -8.68
CA LYS A 183 1.76 21.71 -9.22
C LYS A 183 2.61 22.27 -10.37
N SER A 184 3.72 21.61 -10.73
CA SER A 184 4.59 22.09 -11.79
C SER A 184 3.90 21.98 -13.16
N PRO A 185 3.96 23.01 -14.02
CA PRO A 185 3.46 22.89 -15.40
C PRO A 185 4.21 21.83 -16.21
N ASN A 186 5.43 21.49 -15.78
CA ASN A 186 6.29 20.47 -16.40
C ASN A 186 6.41 19.23 -15.50
N ALA A 187 5.37 18.90 -14.72
CA ALA A 187 5.36 17.67 -13.94
C ALA A 187 5.59 16.46 -14.88
N PRO A 188 6.52 15.55 -14.55
CA PRO A 188 6.82 14.42 -15.42
C PRO A 188 5.63 13.48 -15.51
N LYS A 189 5.41 12.92 -16.71
CA LYS A 189 4.30 12.00 -16.95
C LYS A 189 4.72 10.56 -16.59
N PRO A 190 3.93 9.81 -15.80
CA PRO A 190 4.21 8.40 -15.57
C PRO A 190 4.02 7.56 -16.84
N PRO A 191 4.69 6.41 -16.96
CA PRO A 191 4.44 5.49 -18.07
C PRO A 191 3.01 4.94 -18.01
N ASP A 192 2.45 4.51 -19.16
CA ASP A 192 1.12 3.89 -19.17
C ASP A 192 1.14 2.50 -18.51
N VAL A 193 2.28 1.80 -18.59
CA VAL A 193 2.56 0.55 -17.88
C VAL A 193 3.97 0.63 -17.28
N PRO A 194 4.15 0.34 -15.97
CA PRO A 194 5.43 0.33 -15.31
C PRO A 194 6.39 -0.64 -15.97
N SER A 195 7.66 -0.27 -16.01
CA SER A 195 8.68 -1.14 -16.59
C SER A 195 8.85 -2.41 -15.76
N ARG A 196 9.22 -3.48 -16.46
CA ARG A 196 9.47 -4.82 -15.92
C ARG A 196 10.64 -5.43 -16.66
N GLU A 197 11.43 -6.26 -15.98
CA GLU A 197 12.45 -7.06 -16.64
C GLU A 197 11.85 -7.91 -17.78
N ALA A 198 12.64 -8.16 -18.82
CA ALA A 198 12.19 -8.89 -20.01
C ALA A 198 11.77 -10.34 -19.67
N SER A 199 12.44 -10.98 -18.71
CA SER A 199 12.10 -12.29 -18.17
C SER A 199 10.69 -12.32 -17.57
N PHE A 200 10.35 -11.28 -16.81
CA PHE A 200 9.06 -11.12 -16.16
C PHE A 200 7.94 -10.87 -17.17
N SER A 201 8.20 -10.02 -18.17
CA SER A 201 7.23 -9.73 -19.24
C SER A 201 6.81 -10.99 -20.01
N LYS A 202 7.72 -11.96 -20.19
CA LYS A 202 7.43 -13.25 -20.83
C LYS A 202 6.58 -14.18 -19.94
N ASN A 203 6.64 -13.99 -18.63
CA ASN A 203 5.97 -14.82 -17.64
C ASN A 203 4.60 -14.25 -17.22
N THR A 204 4.24 -13.03 -17.62
CA THR A 204 2.90 -12.50 -17.37
C THR A 204 1.86 -13.25 -18.21
N VAL A 205 0.88 -13.85 -17.54
CA VAL A 205 -0.18 -14.66 -18.15
C VAL A 205 -1.56 -14.17 -17.74
N ASP A 206 -2.55 -14.46 -18.60
CA ASP A 206 -3.98 -14.30 -18.31
C ASP A 206 -4.36 -15.10 -17.05
N PRO A 207 -5.09 -14.51 -16.08
CA PRO A 207 -5.44 -15.19 -14.84
C PRO A 207 -6.26 -16.47 -15.08
N ALA A 208 -7.05 -16.55 -16.16
CA ALA A 208 -7.82 -17.74 -16.52
C ALA A 208 -6.94 -18.94 -16.92
N LYS A 209 -5.64 -18.73 -17.17
CA LYS A 209 -4.67 -19.77 -17.58
C LYS A 209 -3.79 -20.26 -16.43
N VAL A 210 -3.89 -19.68 -15.23
CA VAL A 210 -3.12 -20.10 -14.05
C VAL A 210 -3.81 -21.31 -13.40
N LYS A 211 -3.20 -22.50 -13.48
CA LYS A 211 -3.67 -23.68 -12.75
C LYS A 211 -3.35 -23.54 -11.25
N SER A 212 -4.31 -23.88 -10.38
CA SER A 212 -4.10 -23.96 -8.92
C SER A 212 -2.94 -24.94 -8.61
N ARG A 213 -1.91 -24.45 -7.92
CA ARG A 213 -0.74 -25.26 -7.51
C ARG A 213 -0.64 -25.24 -5.99
N LYS A 214 -0.53 -26.43 -5.38
CA LYS A 214 -0.52 -26.66 -3.93
C LYS A 214 0.85 -26.40 -3.25
N ASN A 215 1.68 -25.51 -3.78
CA ASN A 215 3.07 -25.33 -3.31
C ASN A 215 3.25 -23.94 -2.68
N ARG A 216 3.77 -23.92 -1.44
CA ARG A 216 4.06 -22.70 -0.65
C ARG A 216 4.93 -21.69 -1.40
N ALA A 217 5.94 -22.17 -2.15
CA ALA A 217 6.78 -21.30 -2.96
C ALA A 217 5.98 -20.55 -4.03
N VAL A 218 4.99 -21.19 -4.64
CA VAL A 218 4.11 -20.57 -5.64
C VAL A 218 3.22 -19.51 -5.01
N MET A 219 2.72 -19.77 -3.79
CA MET A 219 1.90 -18.81 -3.05
C MET A 219 2.71 -17.57 -2.66
N LEU A 220 3.91 -17.76 -2.11
CA LEU A 220 4.81 -16.64 -1.77
C LEU A 220 5.23 -15.83 -3.00
N HIS A 221 5.52 -16.52 -4.11
CA HIS A 221 5.83 -15.85 -5.38
C HIS A 221 4.66 -14.99 -5.88
N ALA A 222 3.44 -15.53 -5.82
CA ALA A 222 2.23 -14.81 -6.21
C ALA A 222 1.94 -13.60 -5.30
N LEU A 223 2.12 -13.75 -3.99
CA LEU A 223 1.99 -12.63 -3.02
C LEU A 223 3.05 -11.56 -3.29
N ALA A 224 4.32 -11.93 -3.46
CA ALA A 224 5.38 -10.99 -3.81
C ALA A 224 5.09 -10.23 -5.13
N ASN A 225 4.46 -10.89 -6.10
CA ASN A 225 4.02 -10.23 -7.33
C ASN A 225 2.91 -9.20 -7.08
N ILE A 226 1.98 -9.48 -6.16
CA ILE A 226 0.95 -8.51 -5.76
C ILE A 226 1.62 -7.27 -5.16
N GLU A 227 2.56 -7.45 -4.23
CA GLU A 227 3.25 -6.32 -3.59
C GLU A 227 4.05 -5.47 -4.58
N GLN A 228 4.69 -6.08 -5.59
CA GLN A 228 5.36 -5.30 -6.64
C GLN A 228 4.40 -4.45 -7.47
N TRP A 229 3.18 -4.95 -7.73
CA TRP A 229 2.15 -4.11 -8.34
C TRP A 229 1.65 -3.04 -7.38
N ALA A 230 1.53 -3.34 -6.08
CA ALA A 230 1.10 -2.39 -5.06
C ALA A 230 2.08 -1.21 -4.91
N ILE A 231 3.41 -1.47 -4.92
CA ILE A 231 4.45 -0.42 -5.00
C ILE A 231 4.18 0.52 -6.19
N ASP A 232 3.95 -0.04 -7.37
CA ASP A 232 3.69 0.77 -8.57
C ASP A 232 2.36 1.53 -8.46
N LEU A 233 1.31 0.94 -7.90
CA LEU A 233 0.02 1.60 -7.75
C LEU A 233 0.10 2.81 -6.81
N ALA A 234 0.87 2.68 -5.73
CA ALA A 234 1.12 3.75 -4.78
C ALA A 234 1.87 4.94 -5.42
N TRP A 235 2.88 4.65 -6.25
CA TRP A 235 3.58 5.70 -7.01
C TRP A 235 2.75 6.28 -8.17
N ASP A 236 2.00 5.43 -8.87
CA ASP A 236 1.18 5.81 -10.02
C ASP A 236 0.06 6.76 -9.65
N ILE A 237 -0.66 6.52 -8.55
CA ILE A 237 -1.76 7.39 -8.15
C ILE A 237 -1.27 8.82 -7.87
N MET A 238 -0.09 8.97 -7.28
CA MET A 238 0.53 10.26 -7.04
C MET A 238 0.96 10.95 -8.34
N ALA A 239 1.73 10.24 -9.18
CA ALA A 239 2.28 10.81 -10.42
C ALA A 239 1.21 11.10 -11.49
N ARG A 240 0.18 10.26 -11.58
CA ARG A 240 -0.86 10.34 -12.61
C ARG A 240 -1.91 11.39 -12.28
N PHE A 241 -2.34 11.48 -11.02
CA PHE A 241 -3.45 12.35 -10.63
C PHE A 241 -3.00 13.64 -9.96
N GLY A 242 -1.81 13.68 -9.34
CA GLY A 242 -1.25 14.88 -8.71
C GLY A 242 -1.33 16.13 -9.62
N PRO A 243 -0.83 16.08 -10.85
CA PRO A 243 -0.85 17.23 -11.77
C PRO A 243 -2.24 17.70 -12.20
N SER A 244 -3.24 16.81 -12.22
CA SER A 244 -4.62 17.13 -12.60
C SER A 244 -5.50 17.57 -11.42
N HIS A 245 -5.02 17.40 -10.19
CA HIS A 245 -5.75 17.75 -8.96
C HIS A 245 -4.86 18.63 -8.06
N PRO A 246 -4.61 19.90 -8.44
CA PRO A 246 -3.66 20.79 -7.74
C PRO A 246 -4.07 21.11 -6.29
N ASN A 247 -5.31 20.83 -5.90
CA ASN A 247 -5.79 21.02 -4.53
C ASN A 247 -5.48 19.83 -3.61
N LEU A 248 -4.89 18.75 -4.13
CA LEU A 248 -4.48 17.62 -3.30
C LEU A 248 -3.52 18.09 -2.20
N PRO A 249 -3.84 17.85 -0.92
CA PRO A 249 -3.00 18.28 0.18
C PRO A 249 -1.75 17.38 0.28
N PRO A 250 -0.62 17.89 0.83
CA PRO A 250 0.58 17.10 1.12
C PRO A 250 0.33 15.78 1.86
N ALA A 251 -0.67 15.70 2.74
CA ALA A 251 -1.08 14.46 3.40
C ALA A 251 -1.38 13.32 2.41
N PHE A 252 -1.95 13.62 1.23
CA PHE A 252 -2.22 12.62 0.19
C PHE A 252 -0.93 11.93 -0.25
N PHE A 253 0.09 12.74 -0.55
CA PHE A 253 1.39 12.23 -0.96
C PHE A 253 2.09 11.52 0.20
N SER A 254 1.88 11.94 1.44
CA SER A 254 2.41 11.27 2.62
C SER A 254 1.81 9.86 2.81
N ASP A 255 0.49 9.74 2.69
CA ASP A 255 -0.18 8.44 2.87
C ASP A 255 0.26 7.45 1.77
N PHE A 256 0.32 7.89 0.51
CA PHE A 256 0.73 7.02 -0.59
C PHE A 256 2.25 6.75 -0.65
N THR A 257 3.10 7.63 -0.14
CA THR A 257 4.54 7.32 0.03
C THR A 257 4.77 6.33 1.18
N LYS A 258 4.00 6.43 2.28
CA LYS A 258 4.01 5.42 3.34
C LYS A 258 3.57 4.06 2.80
N MET A 259 2.45 4.01 2.08
CA MET A 259 1.96 2.77 1.48
C MET A 259 3.01 2.17 0.54
N ALA A 260 3.61 2.95 -0.36
CA ALA A 260 4.70 2.46 -1.21
C ALA A 260 5.89 1.86 -0.42
N LEU A 261 6.22 2.45 0.73
CA LEU A 261 7.26 1.93 1.62
C LEU A 261 6.84 0.60 2.26
N ASP A 262 5.60 0.49 2.73
CA ASP A 262 5.05 -0.75 3.30
C ASP A 262 5.02 -1.87 2.24
N GLU A 263 4.59 -1.60 1.02
CA GLU A 263 4.60 -2.63 -0.04
C GLU A 263 6.02 -3.05 -0.43
N SER A 264 6.96 -2.12 -0.37
CA SER A 264 8.38 -2.42 -0.55
C SER A 264 8.91 -3.34 0.56
N LYS A 265 8.45 -3.14 1.80
CA LYS A 265 8.75 -4.00 2.95
C LYS A 265 8.11 -5.37 2.78
N HIS A 266 6.82 -5.43 2.44
CA HIS A 266 6.08 -6.67 2.19
C HIS A 266 6.77 -7.52 1.11
N PHE A 267 7.08 -6.89 -0.03
CA PHE A 267 7.80 -7.54 -1.11
C PHE A 267 9.15 -8.12 -0.65
N SER A 268 9.93 -7.35 0.10
CA SER A 268 11.25 -7.76 0.58
C SER A 268 11.16 -8.94 1.55
N LEU A 269 10.17 -8.94 2.46
CA LEU A 269 9.91 -10.05 3.38
C LEU A 269 9.50 -11.33 2.63
N LEU A 270 8.56 -11.22 1.69
CA LEU A 270 8.05 -12.37 0.92
C LEU A 270 9.11 -12.97 0.01
N THR A 271 9.90 -12.14 -0.68
CA THR A 271 10.98 -12.61 -1.56
C THR A 271 12.12 -13.25 -0.77
N SER A 272 12.49 -12.69 0.39
CA SER A 272 13.46 -13.31 1.29
C SER A 272 12.96 -14.67 1.80
N ARG A 273 11.68 -14.77 2.16
CA ARG A 273 11.10 -16.04 2.58
C ARG A 273 11.04 -17.06 1.44
N LEU A 274 10.67 -16.64 0.24
CA LEU A 274 10.66 -17.47 -0.95
C LEU A 274 12.06 -18.04 -1.23
N ALA A 275 13.09 -17.19 -1.20
CA ALA A 275 14.48 -17.60 -1.40
C ALA A 275 14.93 -18.62 -0.34
N ALA A 276 14.52 -18.43 0.92
CA ALA A 276 14.86 -19.35 2.01
C ALA A 276 14.23 -20.75 1.85
N ILE A 277 12.96 -20.82 1.40
CA ILE A 277 12.25 -22.11 1.30
C ILE A 277 12.36 -22.78 -0.07
N SER A 278 12.68 -22.02 -1.12
CA SER A 278 12.84 -22.52 -2.48
C SER A 278 13.88 -21.72 -3.26
N PRO A 279 15.18 -21.91 -2.97
CA PRO A 279 16.25 -21.24 -3.70
C PRO A 279 16.22 -21.48 -5.22
N SER A 280 15.66 -22.61 -5.65
CA SER A 280 15.49 -22.96 -7.07
C SER A 280 14.34 -22.22 -7.78
N THR A 281 13.53 -21.45 -7.04
CA THR A 281 12.35 -20.72 -7.55
C THR A 281 12.49 -19.22 -7.22
N PRO A 282 13.42 -18.50 -7.86
CA PRO A 282 13.59 -17.08 -7.60
C PRO A 282 12.34 -16.29 -8.00
N TYR A 283 12.16 -15.10 -7.42
CA TYR A 283 11.12 -14.17 -7.87
C TYR A 283 11.24 -13.92 -9.38
N GLY A 284 10.10 -13.76 -10.06
CA GLY A 284 10.02 -13.66 -11.52
C GLY A 284 10.18 -14.97 -12.31
N SER A 285 10.56 -16.10 -11.68
CA SER A 285 10.71 -17.39 -12.39
C SER A 285 9.40 -18.08 -12.76
N MET A 286 8.28 -17.68 -12.13
CA MET A 286 6.97 -18.29 -12.34
C MET A 286 6.01 -17.36 -13.09
N PRO A 287 4.99 -17.92 -13.76
CA PRO A 287 3.96 -17.12 -14.37
C PRO A 287 3.20 -16.27 -13.34
N VAL A 288 3.03 -14.99 -13.66
CA VAL A 288 2.33 -14.02 -12.82
C VAL A 288 1.17 -13.40 -13.58
N HIS A 289 0.29 -12.71 -12.88
CA HIS A 289 -0.83 -12.02 -13.47
C HIS A 289 -0.81 -10.54 -13.11
N ALA A 290 -1.45 -9.71 -13.95
CA ALA A 290 -1.47 -8.26 -13.87
C ALA A 290 -2.86 -7.64 -13.60
N SER A 291 -3.86 -8.32 -13.00
CA SER A 291 -5.22 -7.74 -12.79
C SER A 291 -5.23 -6.41 -12.08
N LEU A 292 -4.32 -6.26 -11.11
CA LEU A 292 -4.16 -5.02 -10.37
C LEU A 292 -3.89 -3.88 -11.35
N TRP A 293 -2.93 -4.08 -12.27
CA TRP A 293 -2.62 -3.10 -13.30
C TRP A 293 -3.68 -2.98 -14.40
N GLU A 294 -4.39 -4.07 -14.75
CA GLU A 294 -5.54 -4.00 -15.66
C GLU A 294 -6.63 -3.09 -15.08
N SER A 295 -6.95 -3.25 -13.78
CA SER A 295 -7.89 -2.38 -13.07
C SER A 295 -7.38 -0.93 -12.99
N ALA A 296 -6.07 -0.75 -12.80
CA ALA A 296 -5.42 0.56 -12.81
C ALA A 296 -5.53 1.26 -14.17
N THR A 297 -5.38 0.49 -15.25
CA THR A 297 -5.52 0.97 -16.63
C THR A 297 -6.94 1.44 -16.89
N VAL A 298 -7.95 0.66 -16.46
CA VAL A 298 -9.36 1.03 -16.61
C VAL A 298 -9.70 2.30 -15.83
N THR A 299 -9.13 2.48 -14.64
CA THR A 299 -9.37 3.64 -13.77
C THR A 299 -8.43 4.82 -14.03
N SER A 300 -7.53 4.73 -15.01
CA SER A 300 -6.44 5.70 -15.25
C SER A 300 -6.88 7.15 -15.49
N LYS A 301 -8.15 7.38 -15.80
CA LYS A 301 -8.71 8.71 -16.12
C LYS A 301 -9.47 9.36 -14.96
N SER A 302 -9.65 8.67 -13.84
CA SER A 302 -10.48 9.16 -12.72
C SER A 302 -9.85 8.78 -11.39
N LEU A 303 -9.42 9.79 -10.62
CA LEU A 303 -8.89 9.60 -9.28
C LEU A 303 -9.92 8.93 -8.36
N ARG A 304 -11.19 9.34 -8.45
CA ARG A 304 -12.29 8.74 -7.68
C ARG A 304 -12.47 7.26 -8.00
N SER A 305 -12.44 6.90 -9.29
CA SER A 305 -12.53 5.48 -9.71
C SER A 305 -11.30 4.69 -9.28
N ARG A 306 -10.09 5.29 -9.34
CA ARG A 306 -8.85 4.65 -8.88
C ARG A 306 -8.92 4.33 -7.38
N LEU A 307 -9.32 5.30 -6.56
CA LEU A 307 -9.50 5.13 -5.12
C LEU A 307 -10.55 4.06 -4.80
N ALA A 308 -11.69 4.05 -5.49
CA ALA A 308 -12.72 3.03 -5.28
C ALA A 308 -12.23 1.62 -5.64
N ILE A 309 -11.72 1.42 -6.85
CA ILE A 309 -11.43 0.06 -7.36
C ILE A 309 -10.13 -0.49 -6.80
N ILE A 310 -9.05 0.30 -6.78
CA ILE A 310 -7.77 -0.18 -6.25
C ILE A 310 -7.82 -0.13 -4.73
N HIS A 311 -8.01 1.05 -4.15
CA HIS A 311 -7.78 1.25 -2.71
C HIS A 311 -8.93 0.81 -1.78
N LEU A 312 -10.14 0.58 -2.30
CA LEU A 312 -11.29 0.13 -1.49
C LEU A 312 -11.87 -1.24 -1.91
N VAL A 313 -11.53 -1.76 -3.10
CA VAL A 313 -11.91 -3.12 -3.51
C VAL A 313 -10.72 -4.07 -3.46
N HIS A 314 -9.59 -3.74 -4.11
CA HIS A 314 -8.41 -4.63 -4.11
C HIS A 314 -7.71 -4.65 -2.75
N GLU A 315 -7.41 -3.52 -2.12
CA GLU A 315 -6.75 -3.53 -0.79
C GLU A 315 -7.66 -4.17 0.28
N ALA A 316 -8.97 -3.86 0.26
CA ALA A 316 -9.92 -4.47 1.19
C ALA A 316 -10.07 -5.99 0.99
N ARG A 317 -9.64 -6.53 -0.17
CA ARG A 317 -9.59 -7.98 -0.39
C ARG A 317 -8.45 -8.63 0.40
N GLY A 318 -7.35 -7.92 0.65
CA GLY A 318 -6.27 -8.35 1.54
C GLY A 318 -6.81 -8.68 2.93
N LEU A 319 -7.61 -7.77 3.50
CA LEU A 319 -8.26 -7.94 4.82
C LEU A 319 -9.13 -9.21 4.92
N ASP A 320 -9.77 -9.60 3.81
CA ASP A 320 -10.64 -10.77 3.75
C ASP A 320 -9.87 -12.09 3.61
N VAL A 321 -8.79 -12.08 2.80
CA VAL A 321 -8.10 -13.30 2.36
C VAL A 321 -6.91 -13.65 3.25
N ASN A 322 -6.22 -12.65 3.80
CA ASN A 322 -5.02 -12.84 4.61
C ASN A 322 -5.26 -13.70 5.86
N PRO A 323 -6.36 -13.56 6.64
CA PRO A 323 -6.59 -14.41 7.81
C PRO A 323 -6.62 -15.91 7.50
N ALA A 324 -7.28 -16.29 6.40
CA ALA A 324 -7.33 -17.68 5.96
C ALA A 324 -5.96 -18.17 5.46
N THR A 325 -5.19 -17.31 4.81
CA THR A 325 -3.82 -17.61 4.36
C THR A 325 -2.88 -17.82 5.54
N ILE A 326 -2.93 -16.94 6.55
CA ILE A 326 -2.19 -17.05 7.80
C ILE A 326 -2.49 -18.38 8.48
N GLU A 327 -3.77 -18.72 8.65
CA GLU A 327 -4.17 -19.97 9.31
C GLU A 327 -3.69 -21.22 8.55
N ARG A 328 -3.62 -21.16 7.22
CA ARG A 328 -3.05 -22.26 6.41
C ARG A 328 -1.56 -22.45 6.69
N PHE A 329 -0.77 -21.38 6.74
CA PHE A 329 0.66 -21.47 7.08
C PHE A 329 0.86 -21.94 8.52
N ARG A 330 0.02 -21.48 9.45
CA ARG A 330 0.03 -21.91 10.86
C ARG A 330 -0.20 -23.42 10.98
N LYS A 331 -1.23 -23.95 10.32
CA LYS A 331 -1.51 -25.41 10.28
C LYS A 331 -0.38 -26.21 9.63
N ALA A 332 0.36 -25.61 8.70
CA ALA A 332 1.53 -26.23 8.08
C ALA A 332 2.81 -26.15 8.96
N GLY A 333 2.75 -25.55 10.14
CA GLY A 333 3.90 -25.34 11.02
C GLY A 333 4.90 -24.29 10.51
N ASP A 334 4.51 -23.46 9.54
CA ASP A 334 5.37 -22.46 8.90
C ASP A 334 5.31 -21.13 9.65
N THR A 335 5.91 -21.12 10.85
CA THR A 335 5.85 -19.98 11.78
C THR A 335 6.50 -18.71 11.25
N ASP A 336 7.55 -18.82 10.43
CA ASP A 336 8.20 -17.66 9.82
C ASP A 336 7.28 -16.96 8.82
N THR A 337 6.60 -17.74 7.96
CA THR A 337 5.66 -17.15 6.99
C THR A 337 4.44 -16.57 7.69
N VAL A 338 3.98 -17.18 8.78
CA VAL A 338 2.91 -16.63 9.62
C VAL A 338 3.27 -15.23 10.11
N LYS A 339 4.48 -15.03 10.68
CA LYS A 339 4.92 -13.71 11.16
C LYS A 339 4.94 -12.67 10.05
N ILE A 340 5.43 -13.04 8.86
CA ILE A 340 5.46 -12.14 7.70
C ILE A 340 4.04 -11.73 7.29
N MET A 341 3.13 -12.70 7.18
CA MET A 341 1.74 -12.43 6.81
C MET A 341 0.98 -11.64 7.87
N GLU A 342 1.32 -11.79 9.16
CA GLU A 342 0.76 -10.99 10.26
C GLU A 342 1.22 -9.53 10.21
N VAL A 343 2.46 -9.26 9.78
CA VAL A 343 2.94 -7.88 9.48
C VAL A 343 2.15 -7.30 8.32
N ILE A 344 2.07 -8.01 7.19
CA ILE A 344 1.34 -7.55 5.99
C ILE A 344 -0.11 -7.22 6.36
N HIS A 345 -0.83 -8.15 7.00
CA HIS A 345 -2.23 -7.96 7.39
C HIS A 345 -2.45 -6.74 8.31
N ALA A 346 -1.47 -6.39 9.15
CA ALA A 346 -1.56 -5.22 10.01
C ALA A 346 -1.51 -3.91 9.19
N ASP A 347 -0.61 -3.84 8.21
CA ASP A 347 -0.43 -2.65 7.38
C ASP A 347 -1.61 -2.43 6.42
N GLU A 348 -2.22 -3.52 5.91
CA GLU A 348 -3.40 -3.49 5.04
C GLU A 348 -4.58 -2.67 5.61
N VAL A 349 -4.80 -2.73 6.93
CA VAL A 349 -5.85 -1.94 7.58
C VAL A 349 -5.59 -0.44 7.39
N THR A 350 -4.32 -0.02 7.49
CA THR A 350 -3.91 1.38 7.30
C THR A 350 -3.97 1.80 5.83
N HIS A 351 -3.74 0.88 4.90
CA HIS A 351 -3.84 1.13 3.46
C HIS A 351 -5.29 1.36 3.04
N VAL A 352 -6.21 0.50 3.48
CA VAL A 352 -7.66 0.67 3.26
C VAL A 352 -8.17 1.94 3.92
N THR A 353 -7.68 2.26 5.14
CA THR A 353 -8.00 3.53 5.82
C THR A 353 -7.60 4.74 4.98
N SER A 354 -6.39 4.71 4.40
CA SER A 354 -5.89 5.77 3.52
C SER A 354 -6.74 5.89 2.25
N GLY A 355 -7.07 4.76 1.62
CA GLY A 355 -8.00 4.70 0.50
C GLY A 355 -9.36 5.32 0.83
N HIS A 356 -9.94 4.97 1.97
CA HIS A 356 -11.24 5.46 2.44
C HIS A 356 -11.23 6.96 2.70
N ARG A 357 -10.19 7.45 3.39
CA ARG A 357 -9.97 8.88 3.67
C ARG A 357 -9.95 9.69 2.37
N TRP A 358 -9.12 9.30 1.40
CA TRP A 358 -8.98 10.05 0.16
C TRP A 358 -10.18 9.90 -0.77
N PHE A 359 -10.84 8.74 -0.79
CA PHE A 359 -12.10 8.58 -1.51
C PHE A 359 -13.18 9.53 -0.97
N THR A 360 -13.34 9.58 0.35
CA THR A 360 -14.29 10.48 1.03
C THR A 360 -13.96 11.94 0.76
N TRP A 361 -12.66 12.31 0.82
CA TRP A 361 -12.20 13.65 0.49
C TRP A 361 -12.54 14.05 -0.96
N VAL A 362 -12.28 13.16 -1.94
CA VAL A 362 -12.60 13.41 -3.35
C VAL A 362 -14.12 13.56 -3.57
N CYS A 363 -14.95 12.78 -2.86
CA CYS A 363 -16.40 12.95 -2.92
C CYS A 363 -16.84 14.35 -2.43
N ALA A 364 -16.26 14.82 -1.32
CA ALA A 364 -16.55 16.15 -0.77
C ALA A 364 -16.11 17.29 -1.71
N GLU A 365 -14.92 17.20 -2.31
CA GLU A 365 -14.39 18.23 -3.22
C GLU A 365 -15.22 18.40 -4.51
N VAL A 366 -15.75 17.30 -5.06
CA VAL A 366 -16.56 17.34 -6.30
C VAL A 366 -18.01 17.77 -6.01
N GLY A 367 -18.32 18.18 -4.77
CA GLY A 367 -19.67 18.57 -4.35
C GLY A 367 -20.69 17.44 -4.49
N THR A 368 -20.23 16.19 -4.56
CA THR A 368 -21.06 15.00 -4.77
C THR A 368 -21.38 14.34 -3.44
N SER A 369 -22.54 13.67 -3.43
CA SER A 369 -23.21 12.91 -2.40
C SER A 369 -22.35 11.93 -1.58
N ASP A 370 -22.94 11.55 -0.44
CA ASP A 370 -22.69 10.34 0.36
C ASP A 370 -21.61 9.37 -0.22
N PRO A 371 -20.44 9.23 0.44
CA PRO A 371 -19.36 8.35 -0.01
C PRO A 371 -19.79 6.91 -0.31
N ILE A 372 -20.78 6.38 0.40
CA ILE A 372 -21.27 5.02 0.17
C ILE A 372 -21.91 4.91 -1.22
N SER A 373 -22.83 5.82 -1.53
CA SER A 373 -23.49 5.88 -2.83
C SER A 373 -22.48 6.05 -3.97
N ALA A 374 -21.54 6.99 -3.82
CA ALA A 374 -20.50 7.23 -4.81
C ALA A 374 -19.61 6.00 -5.03
N PHE A 375 -19.20 5.31 -3.97
CA PHE A 375 -18.39 4.10 -4.06
C PHE A 375 -19.12 3.00 -4.84
N ARG A 376 -20.39 2.75 -4.50
CA ARG A 376 -21.19 1.72 -5.16
C ARG A 376 -21.36 2.01 -6.65
N GLU A 377 -21.50 3.27 -7.05
CA GLU A 377 -21.50 3.67 -8.46
C GLU A 377 -20.17 3.41 -9.16
N GLU A 378 -19.05 3.77 -8.53
CA GLU A 378 -17.72 3.52 -9.10
C GLU A 378 -17.47 2.02 -9.28
N VAL A 379 -17.89 1.18 -8.32
CA VAL A 379 -17.79 -0.28 -8.46
C VAL A 379 -18.68 -0.81 -9.58
N LYS A 380 -19.92 -0.33 -9.73
CA LYS A 380 -20.78 -0.70 -10.87
C LYS A 380 -20.10 -0.41 -12.21
N LYS A 381 -19.48 0.76 -12.37
CA LYS A 381 -18.81 1.17 -13.62
C LYS A 381 -17.45 0.49 -13.81
N GLY A 382 -16.74 0.28 -12.70
CA GLY A 382 -15.31 -0.02 -12.63
C GLY A 382 -14.95 -1.47 -12.25
N TRP A 383 -15.93 -2.33 -11.97
CA TRP A 383 -15.73 -3.72 -11.59
C TRP A 383 -16.56 -4.70 -12.42
N ARG A 384 -16.13 -5.96 -12.50
CA ARG A 384 -16.84 -7.04 -13.20
C ARG A 384 -17.32 -8.10 -12.21
N GLY A 385 -18.63 -8.33 -12.18
CA GLY A 385 -19.22 -9.37 -11.34
C GLY A 385 -19.27 -8.99 -9.87
N ASP A 386 -19.50 -9.97 -9.00
CA ASP A 386 -19.76 -9.69 -7.58
C ASP A 386 -18.48 -9.26 -6.84
N VAL A 387 -18.63 -8.35 -5.88
CA VAL A 387 -17.65 -8.17 -4.80
C VAL A 387 -17.88 -9.31 -3.84
N LYS A 388 -17.01 -10.32 -3.87
CA LYS A 388 -17.23 -11.60 -3.18
C LYS A 388 -16.65 -11.60 -1.77
N GLY A 389 -17.43 -12.09 -0.81
CA GLY A 389 -16.95 -12.49 0.51
C GLY A 389 -16.17 -13.82 0.53
N PRO A 390 -15.95 -14.42 1.72
CA PRO A 390 -16.35 -13.89 3.03
C PRO A 390 -15.65 -12.57 3.33
N PHE A 391 -16.38 -11.65 3.99
CA PHE A 391 -15.82 -10.35 4.36
C PHE A 391 -15.31 -10.38 5.79
N ASN A 392 -14.11 -9.83 6.02
CA ASN A 392 -13.62 -9.57 7.36
C ASN A 392 -14.26 -8.27 7.86
N VAL A 393 -15.48 -8.39 8.41
CA VAL A 393 -16.28 -7.24 8.86
C VAL A 393 -15.54 -6.42 9.90
N GLU A 394 -14.84 -7.06 10.84
CA GLU A 394 -14.13 -6.39 11.92
C GLU A 394 -13.01 -5.49 11.37
N ASP A 395 -12.11 -6.02 10.54
CA ASP A 395 -10.98 -5.23 10.03
C ASP A 395 -11.40 -4.21 8.97
N ARG A 396 -12.44 -4.52 8.17
CA ARG A 396 -13.05 -3.52 7.27
C ARG A 396 -13.64 -2.35 8.05
N GLU A 397 -14.32 -2.61 9.17
CA GLU A 397 -14.87 -1.57 10.04
C GLU A 397 -13.77 -0.72 10.69
N LYS A 398 -12.67 -1.34 11.15
CA LYS A 398 -11.47 -0.61 11.62
C LYS A 398 -10.91 0.33 10.55
N ALA A 399 -10.96 -0.08 9.28
CA ALA A 399 -10.52 0.73 8.15
C ALA A 399 -11.56 1.77 7.66
N GLY A 400 -12.74 1.84 8.29
CA GLY A 400 -13.82 2.77 7.93
C GLY A 400 -14.83 2.24 6.90
N LEU A 401 -14.68 1.00 6.43
CA LEU A 401 -15.61 0.36 5.49
C LEU A 401 -16.72 -0.39 6.23
N THR A 402 -17.85 0.28 6.42
CA THR A 402 -19.06 -0.36 6.96
C THR A 402 -19.69 -1.33 5.94
N PRO A 403 -20.55 -2.28 6.38
CA PRO A 403 -21.22 -3.22 5.47
C PRO A 403 -22.00 -2.55 4.31
N GLN A 404 -22.48 -1.32 4.51
CA GLN A 404 -23.21 -0.56 3.49
C GLN A 404 -22.37 -0.31 2.22
N PHE A 405 -21.04 -0.24 2.35
CA PHE A 405 -20.15 -0.12 1.20
C PHE A 405 -20.24 -1.33 0.28
N TYR A 406 -20.15 -2.56 0.81
CA TYR A 406 -19.83 -3.74 0.01
C TYR A 406 -20.90 -4.84 -0.01
N GLU A 407 -21.87 -4.85 0.91
CA GLU A 407 -22.91 -5.88 0.90
C GLU A 407 -23.79 -5.78 -0.35
N GLY A 408 -24.04 -6.95 -0.95
CA GLY A 408 -24.82 -7.09 -2.19
C GLY A 408 -24.26 -6.29 -3.37
N LEU A 409 -22.97 -5.92 -3.34
CA LEU A 409 -22.37 -5.09 -4.37
C LEU A 409 -21.87 -5.91 -5.56
N ARG A 410 -22.23 -5.47 -6.76
CA ARG A 410 -21.87 -6.10 -8.02
C ARG A 410 -21.45 -5.05 -9.04
N GLY A 411 -20.37 -5.34 -9.74
CA GLY A 411 -19.87 -4.60 -10.89
C GLY A 411 -20.59 -4.97 -12.18
N GLU A 412 -20.82 -3.98 -13.02
CA GLU A 412 -21.57 -4.06 -14.28
C GLU A 412 -20.68 -3.81 -15.51
N MET A 413 -19.35 -3.72 -15.34
CA MET A 413 -18.43 -3.44 -16.42
C MET A 413 -18.50 -4.52 -17.52
N GLY A 414 -18.76 -4.07 -18.75
CA GLY A 414 -18.91 -4.94 -19.93
C GLY A 414 -20.30 -5.54 -20.12
N LEU A 415 -21.28 -5.17 -19.28
CA LEU A 415 -22.71 -5.40 -19.54
C LEU A 415 -23.28 -4.16 -20.26
N VAL A 416 -22.82 -3.89 -21.48
CA VAL A 416 -23.49 -2.89 -22.33
C VAL A 416 -24.65 -3.58 -23.04
N ASN A 417 -25.87 -3.08 -22.81
CA ASN A 417 -27.13 -3.59 -23.34
C ASN A 417 -27.03 -3.93 -24.84
N VAL A 418 -27.17 -5.22 -25.18
CA VAL A 418 -27.63 -5.60 -26.51
C VAL A 418 -29.08 -5.15 -26.59
N ASP A 419 -29.30 -4.13 -27.41
CA ASP A 419 -30.59 -3.51 -27.61
C ASP A 419 -31.63 -4.58 -28.00
N ARG A 420 -32.78 -4.56 -27.31
CA ARG A 420 -33.92 -5.43 -27.61
C ARG A 420 -34.63 -4.87 -28.83
N SER A 421 -34.07 -5.10 -30.02
CA SER A 421 -34.82 -5.03 -31.28
C SER A 421 -35.09 -6.44 -31.78
N LYS A 422 -36.38 -6.76 -31.77
CA LYS A 422 -37.08 -7.97 -32.23
C LYS A 422 -36.42 -8.66 -33.44
N ASP A 423 -36.22 -9.98 -33.37
CA ASP A 423 -37.05 -10.98 -34.07
C ASP A 423 -36.60 -12.41 -33.75
N GLY A 424 -37.59 -13.28 -33.49
CA GLY A 424 -37.63 -14.68 -33.92
C GLY A 424 -36.56 -15.70 -33.50
N GLU A 425 -36.97 -16.59 -32.59
CA GLU A 425 -36.67 -18.03 -32.55
C GLU A 425 -35.24 -18.55 -32.22
N GLY A 426 -35.17 -19.18 -31.04
CA GLY A 426 -34.53 -20.49 -30.88
C GLY A 426 -33.02 -20.54 -30.70
N ALA A 427 -32.56 -20.54 -29.44
CA ALA A 427 -31.44 -21.40 -28.97
C ALA A 427 -31.22 -21.22 -27.46
N GLU A 428 -31.82 -22.10 -26.66
CA GLU A 428 -31.26 -22.46 -25.37
C GLU A 428 -29.92 -23.18 -25.61
N HIS A 429 -28.80 -22.49 -25.43
CA HIS A 429 -27.60 -23.06 -24.81
C HIS A 429 -26.46 -22.04 -24.76
N ARG A 430 -25.76 -22.05 -23.61
CA ARG A 430 -24.34 -21.69 -23.43
C ARG A 430 -24.04 -20.22 -23.14
N ALA A 431 -24.42 -19.78 -21.94
CA ALA A 431 -23.82 -18.61 -21.27
C ALA A 431 -23.38 -18.96 -19.83
N GLU A 432 -22.68 -20.09 -19.67
CA GLU A 432 -21.95 -20.43 -18.44
C GLU A 432 -20.58 -20.99 -18.84
N ARG A 433 -19.58 -20.11 -18.91
CA ARG A 433 -18.13 -20.42 -18.85
C ARG A 433 -17.32 -19.17 -19.16
N SER A 434 -17.23 -18.24 -18.21
CA SER A 434 -16.14 -17.24 -18.18
C SER A 434 -16.10 -16.49 -16.83
N THR A 435 -16.05 -17.21 -15.69
CA THR A 435 -16.18 -16.62 -14.35
C THR A 435 -15.00 -16.87 -13.40
N ASN A 436 -13.85 -17.39 -13.88
CA ASN A 436 -12.73 -17.81 -13.00
C ASN A 436 -11.50 -16.88 -12.97
N GLY A 437 -11.59 -15.62 -13.40
CA GLY A 437 -10.40 -14.77 -13.61
C GLY A 437 -9.98 -13.82 -12.48
N LEU A 438 -10.81 -13.56 -11.47
CA LEU A 438 -10.46 -12.59 -10.40
C LEU A 438 -10.19 -13.34 -9.09
N ALA A 439 -8.93 -13.75 -8.92
CA ALA A 439 -8.32 -14.30 -7.69
C ALA A 439 -9.29 -14.90 -6.65
N SER A 440 -10.09 -15.88 -7.07
CA SER A 440 -10.51 -16.96 -6.19
C SER A 440 -9.59 -18.12 -6.48
N VAL A 441 -8.51 -18.26 -5.70
CA VAL A 441 -7.82 -19.55 -5.61
C VAL A 441 -8.79 -20.48 -4.85
N GLN A 442 -9.78 -21.02 -5.57
CA GLN A 442 -10.60 -22.12 -5.08
C GLN A 442 -9.72 -23.37 -5.08
N VAL A 443 -9.52 -23.93 -3.89
CA VAL A 443 -8.79 -25.20 -3.70
C VAL A 443 -9.72 -26.17 -3.00
N GLU A 444 -10.21 -27.14 -3.74
CA GLU A 444 -10.89 -28.31 -3.19
C GLU A 444 -9.86 -29.38 -2.79
N TYR A 445 -10.20 -30.18 -1.77
CA TYR A 445 -9.39 -31.32 -1.33
C TYR A 445 -10.26 -32.56 -1.18
N ASP A 446 -9.74 -33.68 -1.69
CA ASP A 446 -10.26 -35.01 -1.46
C ASP A 446 -10.15 -35.37 0.03
N GLY A 447 -11.26 -35.86 0.57
CA GLY A 447 -11.28 -36.55 1.84
C GLY A 447 -10.42 -37.82 1.77
N GLN A 448 -9.52 -37.94 2.72
CA GLN A 448 -8.81 -39.14 3.21
C GLN A 448 -8.89 -40.41 2.35
N ARG A 449 -7.71 -40.90 1.96
CA ARG A 449 -7.40 -42.34 2.05
C ARG A 449 -6.10 -42.54 2.81
#